data_AF-A0A091C377-F1
#
_entry.id   AF-A0A091C377-F1
#
_cell.length_a   1.000
_cell.length_b   1.000
_cell.length_c   1.000
_cell.angle_alpha   90.00
_cell.angle_beta   90.00
_cell.angle_gamma   90.00
#
_symmetry.space_group_name_H-M   'P 1'
#
loop_
_entity.id
_entity.type
_entity.pdbx_description
1 polymer ?
#
loop_
_entity_poly.entity_id
_entity_poly.type
_entity_poly.pdbx_seq_one_letter_code
_entity_poly.pdbx_strand_id
1 'polypeptide(L)'
;MIKVIKFDVDYGYIKQALPNLITINLNNLMELEIEEEQLEGDEYALTQTEMSNGLIGIIENEELVYYIHIKNNVVYVTPYINNTTEGSLKLKIEKFHGRFKVNITQYSYVITDTYTEQTLELGSDLFLKGRKPFILNAENTIGDPVIYLKIAYENYITFLEYTNSKSDFALKTVIINFLIPSSLKLDFISANELVIRYDNSKQIIRLNDLKRLKDVKLSKEFRPAVKEAIYLKINDKLYVINEHNKKLSIKTDKEKALLFKNSDVIAKKNQDYIELKGEIHYNTTIRPDALVTKEGVFLTKLYWSGTSFSANLRIDMLQRLENIHNTIFVAINNKKLHPLHQSPKFKDKKHVLLSFNVNQHAIILRRNASNNLSIGNLPELKIYNTSHKLKIKFAEKIAKLYKALNKKHNVNVYFEKEASKAVESGKCVFEAVVKQKFDSKNVFILDKTSKQYAEMKRKWGNKIVERFSFKNYLYVFIADHFISSELSNHIINTRIFNDALNEK
;
A
#
# COMPACT_ATOMS: atom_id res chain seq x y z
N MET A 1 1.82 20.90 -16.73
CA MET A 1 2.43 19.77 -15.99
C MET A 1 1.33 18.87 -15.50
N ILE A 2 1.39 17.59 -15.85
CA ILE A 2 0.41 16.59 -15.43
C ILE A 2 0.61 16.20 -13.96
N LYS A 3 -0.46 16.29 -13.19
CA LYS A 3 -0.50 15.92 -11.77
C LYS A 3 -1.57 14.87 -11.52
N VAL A 4 -1.19 13.76 -10.89
CA VAL A 4 -2.15 12.72 -10.51
C VAL A 4 -2.88 13.14 -9.23
N ILE A 5 -4.19 13.34 -9.32
CA ILE A 5 -5.06 13.60 -8.15
C ILE A 5 -5.45 12.27 -7.49
N LYS A 6 -5.86 11.30 -8.30
CA LYS A 6 -6.36 10.00 -7.82
C LYS A 6 -6.07 8.91 -8.85
N PHE A 7 -5.79 7.71 -8.35
CA PHE A 7 -5.75 6.50 -9.15
C PHE A 7 -6.38 5.34 -8.38
N ASP A 8 -7.28 4.59 -9.03
CA ASP A 8 -7.91 3.40 -8.48
C ASP A 8 -7.07 2.15 -8.78
N VAL A 9 -6.35 1.70 -7.76
CA VAL A 9 -5.45 0.55 -7.83
C VAL A 9 -6.18 -0.78 -8.06
N ASP A 10 -7.51 -0.80 -7.99
CA ASP A 10 -8.30 -1.99 -8.37
C ASP A 10 -8.38 -2.16 -9.90
N TYR A 11 -8.07 -1.13 -10.70
CA TYR A 11 -8.01 -1.19 -12.16
C TYR A 11 -6.60 -1.42 -12.72
N GLY A 12 -5.54 -1.11 -11.96
CA GLY A 12 -4.17 -1.19 -12.46
C GLY A 12 -3.16 -0.50 -11.54
N TYR A 13 -2.08 0.01 -12.12
CA TYR A 13 -1.10 0.85 -11.41
C TYR A 13 -0.47 1.88 -12.35
N ILE A 14 0.09 2.95 -11.77
CA ILE A 14 0.89 3.92 -12.50
C ILE A 14 2.30 3.35 -12.64
N LYS A 15 2.73 3.12 -13.88
CA LYS A 15 4.07 2.65 -14.21
C LYS A 15 5.08 3.78 -14.22
N GLN A 16 4.67 4.96 -14.68
CA GLN A 16 5.52 6.14 -14.73
C GLN A 16 4.66 7.42 -14.65
N ALA A 17 5.14 8.43 -13.94
CA ALA A 17 4.53 9.76 -13.90
C ALA A 17 5.64 10.82 -14.05
N LEU A 18 5.79 11.34 -15.26
CA LEU A 18 6.66 12.46 -15.61
C LEU A 18 5.81 13.74 -15.74
N PRO A 19 6.45 14.94 -15.72
CA PRO A 19 5.73 16.19 -15.87
C PRO A 19 4.85 16.30 -17.12
N ASN A 20 5.24 15.64 -18.22
CA ASN A 20 4.60 15.71 -19.54
C ASN A 20 4.01 14.38 -20.03
N LEU A 21 4.17 13.29 -19.25
CA LEU A 21 3.76 11.95 -19.65
C LEU A 21 3.35 11.13 -18.43
N ILE A 22 2.20 10.47 -18.50
CA ILE A 22 1.82 9.43 -17.54
C ILE A 22 1.66 8.11 -18.29
N THR A 23 2.34 7.08 -17.81
CA THR A 23 2.17 5.69 -18.28
C THR A 23 1.43 4.89 -17.22
N ILE A 24 0.27 4.36 -17.58
CA ILE A 24 -0.58 3.54 -16.73
C ILE A 24 -0.57 2.12 -17.27
N ASN A 25 -0.49 1.15 -16.37
CA ASN A 25 -0.72 -0.24 -16.73
C ASN A 25 -2.09 -0.70 -16.18
N LEU A 26 -3.03 -0.99 -17.09
CA LEU A 26 -4.35 -1.51 -16.74
C LEU A 26 -4.33 -3.04 -16.65
N ASN A 27 -4.73 -3.54 -15.48
CA ASN A 27 -4.88 -4.95 -15.14
C ASN A 27 -3.68 -5.85 -15.51
N ASN A 28 -2.47 -5.31 -15.68
CA ASN A 28 -1.27 -6.05 -16.10
C ASN A 28 -1.37 -6.63 -17.52
N LEU A 29 -2.25 -6.06 -18.34
CA LEU A 29 -2.49 -6.48 -19.72
C LEU A 29 -2.13 -5.40 -20.73
N MET A 30 -2.32 -4.14 -20.36
CA MET A 30 -2.32 -3.04 -21.31
C MET A 30 -1.60 -1.84 -20.71
N GLU A 31 -0.66 -1.28 -21.47
CA GLU A 31 0.00 -0.02 -21.14
C GLU A 31 -0.68 1.11 -21.93
N LEU A 32 -0.99 2.20 -21.22
CA LEU A 32 -1.61 3.40 -21.75
C LEU A 32 -0.70 4.58 -21.45
N GLU A 33 -0.49 5.42 -22.45
CA GLU A 33 0.29 6.64 -22.34
C GLU A 33 -0.65 7.84 -22.52
N ILE A 34 -0.48 8.82 -21.64
CA ILE A 34 -1.22 10.09 -21.66
C ILE A 34 -0.18 11.19 -21.67
N GLU A 35 -0.10 11.89 -22.79
CA GLU A 35 0.83 12.99 -23.01
C GLU A 35 0.16 14.33 -22.71
N GLU A 36 0.94 15.30 -22.23
CA GLU A 36 0.45 16.63 -21.88
C GLU A 36 -0.17 17.36 -23.07
N GLU A 37 0.36 17.16 -24.27
CA GLU A 37 -0.13 17.72 -25.54
C GLU A 37 -1.54 17.23 -25.90
N GLN A 38 -2.03 16.15 -25.28
CA GLN A 38 -3.39 15.64 -25.47
C GLN A 38 -4.40 16.30 -24.52
N LEU A 39 -3.93 17.09 -23.54
CA LEU A 39 -4.73 17.64 -22.45
C LEU A 39 -5.04 19.14 -22.67
N GLU A 40 -5.66 19.46 -23.81
CA GLU A 40 -5.97 20.84 -24.26
C GLU A 40 -7.45 21.27 -24.07
N GLY A 41 -8.23 20.52 -23.31
CA GLY A 41 -9.62 20.84 -22.95
C GLY A 41 -10.68 19.99 -23.65
N ASP A 42 -10.24 19.00 -24.44
CA ASP A 42 -11.10 18.07 -25.16
C ASP A 42 -11.04 16.65 -24.60
N GLU A 43 -11.99 15.82 -25.04
CA GLU A 43 -11.96 14.39 -24.73
C GLU A 43 -11.32 13.58 -25.84
N TYR A 44 -10.75 12.44 -25.47
CA TYR A 44 -10.24 11.48 -26.43
C TYR A 44 -10.34 10.04 -25.92
N ALA A 45 -10.48 9.11 -26.85
CA ALA A 45 -10.45 7.68 -26.60
C ALA A 45 -9.02 7.18 -26.66
N LEU A 46 -8.58 6.47 -25.62
CA LEU A 46 -7.27 5.82 -25.58
C LEU A 46 -7.31 4.48 -26.31
N THR A 47 -8.25 3.60 -25.96
CA THR A 47 -8.34 2.24 -26.51
C THR A 47 -9.62 1.51 -26.10
N GLN A 48 -9.87 0.33 -26.67
CA GLN A 48 -10.95 -0.58 -26.28
C GLN A 48 -10.50 -1.56 -25.19
N THR A 49 -11.42 -1.98 -24.33
CA THR A 49 -11.18 -2.91 -23.22
C THR A 49 -12.42 -3.73 -22.87
N GLU A 50 -12.23 -4.97 -22.43
CA GLU A 50 -13.31 -5.82 -21.90
C GLU A 50 -13.60 -5.54 -20.41
N MET A 51 -12.87 -4.61 -19.80
CA MET A 51 -13.05 -4.24 -18.40
C MET A 51 -14.39 -3.53 -18.17
N SER A 52 -14.97 -3.74 -16.99
CA SER A 52 -16.23 -3.08 -16.60
C SER A 52 -16.06 -1.57 -16.51
N ASN A 53 -17.15 -0.84 -16.80
CA ASN A 53 -17.23 0.61 -16.60
C ASN A 53 -16.73 1.05 -15.22
N GLY A 54 -16.19 2.26 -15.16
CA GLY A 54 -15.78 2.88 -13.90
C GLY A 54 -14.62 3.86 -14.05
N LEU A 55 -14.43 4.65 -13.01
CA LEU A 55 -13.37 5.65 -12.93
C LEU A 55 -12.04 4.99 -12.57
N ILE A 56 -11.06 5.06 -13.47
CA ILE A 56 -9.70 4.56 -13.26
C ILE A 56 -8.88 5.60 -12.51
N GLY A 57 -8.95 6.86 -12.90
CA GLY A 57 -8.08 7.89 -12.35
C GLY A 57 -8.55 9.31 -12.63
N ILE A 58 -7.94 10.25 -11.92
CA ILE A 58 -8.15 11.68 -12.07
C ILE A 58 -6.78 12.34 -12.13
N ILE A 59 -6.55 13.12 -13.18
CA ILE A 59 -5.33 13.90 -13.40
C ILE A 59 -5.71 15.37 -13.57
N GLU A 60 -4.74 16.25 -13.38
CA GLU A 60 -4.87 17.70 -13.53
C GLU A 60 -3.75 18.18 -14.43
N ASN A 61 -4.08 19.01 -15.41
CA ASN A 61 -3.12 19.74 -16.23
C ASN A 61 -3.60 21.19 -16.37
N GLU A 62 -2.71 22.15 -16.10
CA GLU A 62 -3.02 23.59 -16.18
C GLU A 62 -4.33 23.99 -15.48
N GLU A 63 -4.54 23.47 -14.26
CA GLU A 63 -5.76 23.68 -13.45
C GLU A 63 -7.04 23.01 -13.99
N LEU A 64 -7.00 22.42 -15.18
CA LEU A 64 -8.10 21.63 -15.72
C LEU A 64 -8.00 20.15 -15.29
N VAL A 65 -9.11 19.61 -14.81
CA VAL A 65 -9.20 18.23 -14.33
C VAL A 65 -9.68 17.31 -15.45
N TYR A 66 -8.99 16.19 -15.61
CA TYR A 66 -9.36 15.11 -16.54
C TYR A 66 -9.66 13.82 -15.79
N TYR A 67 -10.66 13.11 -16.27
CA TYR A 67 -11.14 11.84 -15.75
C TYR A 67 -10.76 10.74 -16.72
N ILE A 68 -10.00 9.76 -16.22
CA ILE A 68 -9.64 8.54 -16.95
C ILE A 68 -10.65 7.47 -16.54
N HIS A 69 -11.46 6.98 -17.45
CA HIS A 69 -12.53 6.05 -17.10
C HIS A 69 -12.92 5.13 -18.26
N ILE A 70 -13.60 4.04 -17.92
CA ILE A 70 -14.15 3.10 -18.89
C ILE A 70 -15.64 3.38 -19.06
N LYS A 71 -16.07 3.54 -20.31
CA LYS A 71 -17.47 3.67 -20.70
C LYS A 71 -17.70 2.88 -21.98
N ASN A 72 -18.64 1.95 -21.94
CA ASN A 72 -19.02 1.12 -23.10
C ASN A 72 -17.81 0.44 -23.75
N ASN A 73 -16.95 -0.20 -22.93
CA ASN A 73 -15.75 -0.90 -23.37
C ASN A 73 -14.67 -0.01 -24.02
N VAL A 74 -14.72 1.31 -23.84
CA VAL A 74 -13.69 2.24 -24.29
C VAL A 74 -13.10 2.98 -23.09
N VAL A 75 -11.79 3.12 -23.07
CA VAL A 75 -11.06 3.95 -22.10
C VAL A 75 -11.02 5.37 -22.65
N TYR A 76 -11.62 6.31 -21.92
CA TYR A 76 -11.62 7.73 -22.25
C TYR A 76 -10.77 8.52 -21.27
N VAL A 77 -10.20 9.61 -21.77
CA VAL A 77 -9.70 10.75 -20.98
C VAL A 77 -10.58 11.93 -21.35
N THR A 78 -11.26 12.51 -20.36
CA THR A 78 -12.27 13.54 -20.61
C THR A 78 -12.30 14.56 -19.46
N PRO A 79 -12.40 15.88 -19.73
CA PRO A 79 -12.68 16.87 -18.70
C PRO A 79 -14.18 16.94 -18.35
N TYR A 80 -15.04 16.30 -19.15
CA TYR A 80 -16.49 16.46 -19.07
C TYR A 80 -17.12 15.47 -18.08
N ILE A 81 -17.83 15.97 -17.06
CA ILE A 81 -18.69 15.17 -16.15
C ILE A 81 -20.18 15.46 -16.32
N ASN A 82 -20.56 16.21 -17.34
CA ASN A 82 -21.90 16.73 -17.55
C ASN A 82 -22.71 16.01 -18.65
N ASN A 83 -22.18 14.91 -19.18
CA ASN A 83 -22.78 14.11 -20.25
C ASN A 83 -23.03 14.92 -21.55
N THR A 84 -22.19 15.91 -21.84
CA THR A 84 -22.27 16.71 -23.07
C THR A 84 -21.61 16.05 -24.28
N THR A 85 -20.69 15.12 -24.03
CA THR A 85 -19.92 14.40 -25.04
C THR A 85 -20.08 12.88 -24.92
N GLU A 86 -19.59 12.12 -25.90
CA GLU A 86 -19.70 10.65 -25.89
C GLU A 86 -18.86 10.04 -24.77
N GLY A 87 -17.65 10.53 -24.57
CA GLY A 87 -16.74 10.11 -23.51
C GLY A 87 -17.17 10.60 -22.13
N SER A 88 -17.89 11.71 -22.00
CA SER A 88 -18.21 12.33 -20.70
C SER A 88 -18.76 11.35 -19.63
N LEU A 89 -18.36 11.58 -18.37
CA LEU A 89 -18.94 10.86 -17.23
C LEU A 89 -20.43 11.18 -17.13
N LYS A 90 -21.25 10.12 -17.03
CA LYS A 90 -22.70 10.24 -16.90
C LYS A 90 -23.11 10.28 -15.43
N LEU A 91 -23.11 11.46 -14.83
CA LEU A 91 -23.61 11.63 -13.47
C LEU A 91 -25.14 11.46 -13.42
N LYS A 92 -25.62 10.65 -12.48
CA LYS A 92 -27.05 10.58 -12.14
C LYS A 92 -27.32 11.52 -10.97
N ILE A 93 -28.06 12.60 -11.21
CA ILE A 93 -28.40 13.60 -10.20
C ILE A 93 -29.89 13.48 -9.86
N GLU A 94 -30.19 13.07 -8.63
CA GLU A 94 -31.53 13.00 -8.07
C GLU A 94 -31.73 14.19 -7.11
N LYS A 95 -32.81 14.96 -7.31
CA LYS A 95 -33.16 16.13 -6.49
C LYS A 95 -34.33 15.79 -5.57
N PHE A 96 -34.17 16.05 -4.28
CA PHE A 96 -35.18 15.78 -3.26
C PHE A 96 -35.88 17.03 -2.73
N HIS A 97 -35.31 18.21 -2.97
CA HIS A 97 -35.88 19.47 -2.48
C HIS A 97 -35.54 20.66 -3.39
N GLY A 98 -36.43 21.65 -3.47
CA GLY A 98 -36.35 22.80 -4.36
C GLY A 98 -35.14 23.72 -4.16
N ARG A 99 -34.61 23.80 -2.93
CA ARG A 99 -33.56 24.74 -2.48
C ARG A 99 -32.30 24.78 -3.34
N PHE A 100 -31.86 23.65 -3.91
CA PHE A 100 -30.64 23.62 -4.73
C PHE A 100 -31.00 23.46 -6.20
N LYS A 101 -30.61 24.44 -7.03
CA LYS A 101 -30.66 24.32 -8.49
C LYS A 101 -29.35 23.71 -8.99
N VAL A 102 -29.43 22.91 -10.05
CA VAL A 102 -28.28 22.28 -10.69
C VAL A 102 -28.31 22.69 -12.15
N ASN A 103 -27.29 23.41 -12.59
CA ASN A 103 -27.16 23.86 -13.99
C ASN A 103 -25.88 23.29 -14.58
N ILE A 104 -25.92 22.96 -15.87
CA ILE A 104 -24.75 22.47 -16.61
C ILE A 104 -23.79 23.64 -16.88
N THR A 105 -22.49 23.40 -16.70
CA THR A 105 -21.38 24.28 -17.14
C THR A 105 -20.70 23.65 -18.35
N GLN A 106 -19.62 24.25 -18.87
CA GLN A 106 -18.86 23.68 -19.99
C GLN A 106 -18.39 22.24 -19.70
N TYR A 107 -17.81 22.01 -18.52
CA TYR A 107 -17.23 20.72 -18.14
C TYR A 107 -18.03 19.97 -17.07
N SER A 108 -18.88 20.66 -16.31
CA SER A 108 -19.44 20.14 -15.06
C SER A 108 -20.88 20.59 -14.82
N TYR A 109 -21.29 20.57 -13.55
CA TYR A 109 -22.52 21.16 -13.06
C TYR A 109 -22.19 22.16 -11.95
N VAL A 110 -22.92 23.28 -11.91
CA VAL A 110 -22.92 24.20 -10.77
C VAL A 110 -24.18 23.98 -9.95
N ILE A 111 -24.01 23.83 -8.63
CA ILE A 111 -25.08 23.79 -7.65
C ILE A 111 -25.25 25.20 -7.09
N THR A 112 -26.46 25.76 -7.17
CA THR A 112 -26.79 27.08 -6.62
C THR A 112 -27.81 26.93 -5.50
N ASP A 113 -27.53 27.49 -4.32
CA ASP A 113 -28.52 27.65 -3.25
C ASP A 113 -29.46 28.80 -3.60
N THR A 114 -30.76 28.51 -3.71
CA THR A 114 -31.76 29.52 -4.09
C THR A 114 -32.00 30.56 -3.01
N TYR A 115 -31.53 30.35 -1.78
CA TYR A 115 -31.76 31.27 -0.67
C TYR A 115 -30.60 32.25 -0.47
N THR A 116 -29.37 31.79 -0.67
CA THR A 116 -28.16 32.58 -0.43
C THR A 116 -27.40 32.96 -1.70
N GLU A 117 -27.82 32.40 -2.85
CA GLU A 117 -27.14 32.53 -4.16
C GLU A 117 -25.71 31.97 -4.19
N GLN A 118 -25.26 31.33 -3.11
CA GLN A 118 -23.96 30.66 -3.08
C GLN A 118 -23.94 29.50 -4.08
N THR A 119 -22.79 29.37 -4.74
CA THR A 119 -22.58 28.36 -5.79
C THR A 119 -21.44 27.40 -5.44
N LEU A 120 -21.56 26.18 -5.93
CA LEU A 120 -20.53 25.15 -5.86
C LEU A 120 -20.46 24.42 -7.20
N GLU A 121 -19.35 24.57 -7.91
CA GLU A 121 -19.09 23.73 -9.08
C GLU A 121 -18.65 22.33 -8.64
N LEU A 122 -19.25 21.33 -9.27
CA LEU A 122 -18.90 19.93 -9.04
C LEU A 122 -17.54 19.64 -9.64
N GLY A 123 -16.72 18.86 -8.94
CA GLY A 123 -15.36 18.53 -9.37
C GLY A 123 -14.90 17.17 -8.89
N SER A 124 -13.59 16.95 -8.88
CA SER A 124 -12.96 15.69 -8.49
C SER A 124 -13.32 15.21 -7.09
N ASP A 125 -13.71 16.11 -6.19
CA ASP A 125 -14.15 15.80 -4.83
C ASP A 125 -15.35 14.84 -4.75
N LEU A 126 -16.18 14.78 -5.79
CA LEU A 126 -17.27 13.80 -5.90
C LEU A 126 -16.78 12.34 -5.88
N PHE A 127 -15.51 12.14 -6.19
CA PHE A 127 -14.87 10.84 -6.27
C PHE A 127 -13.87 10.61 -5.13
N LEU A 128 -13.78 11.54 -4.18
CA LEU A 128 -12.95 11.43 -2.99
C LEU A 128 -13.85 11.12 -1.79
N LYS A 129 -13.54 10.06 -1.05
CA LYS A 129 -14.28 9.71 0.18
C LYS A 129 -14.19 10.86 1.18
N GLY A 130 -15.28 11.11 1.89
CA GLY A 130 -15.28 12.06 3.00
C GLY A 130 -16.36 13.12 2.87
N ARG A 131 -16.11 14.26 3.52
CA ARG A 131 -17.06 15.35 3.68
C ARG A 131 -16.43 16.66 3.27
N LYS A 132 -17.06 17.39 2.34
CA LYS A 132 -16.68 18.74 1.94
C LYS A 132 -17.81 19.72 2.30
N PRO A 133 -17.60 20.63 3.26
CA PRO A 133 -18.58 21.68 3.55
C PRO A 133 -18.81 22.57 2.32
N PHE A 134 -20.03 23.06 2.17
CA PHE A 134 -20.44 24.01 1.13
C PHE A 134 -20.94 25.29 1.78
N ILE A 135 -22.09 25.25 2.48
CA ILE A 135 -22.69 26.42 3.12
C ILE A 135 -22.56 26.26 4.63
N LEU A 136 -21.80 27.15 5.26
CA LEU A 136 -21.54 27.13 6.70
C LEU A 136 -22.54 28.01 7.46
N ASN A 137 -22.76 27.71 8.73
CA ASN A 137 -23.66 28.45 9.63
C ASN A 137 -25.07 28.65 9.03
N ALA A 138 -25.55 27.65 8.29
CA ALA A 138 -26.87 27.64 7.71
C ALA A 138 -27.86 26.99 8.67
N GLU A 139 -29.11 27.44 8.60
CA GLU A 139 -30.22 26.74 9.21
C GLU A 139 -31.00 25.95 8.16
N ASN A 140 -31.55 24.82 8.61
CA ASN A 140 -32.47 24.01 7.83
C ASN A 140 -33.88 24.30 8.31
N THR A 141 -34.81 24.53 7.38
CA THR A 141 -36.18 24.84 7.75
C THR A 141 -36.82 23.63 8.42
N ILE A 142 -37.70 23.87 9.39
CA ILE A 142 -38.48 22.80 10.01
C ILE A 142 -39.31 22.10 8.92
N GLY A 143 -39.15 20.78 8.79
CA GLY A 143 -39.84 19.97 7.78
C GLY A 143 -39.03 19.70 6.51
N ASP A 144 -37.92 20.43 6.28
CA ASP A 144 -37.03 20.17 5.15
C ASP A 144 -36.32 18.82 5.29
N PRO A 145 -36.03 18.12 4.18
CA PRO A 145 -35.30 16.86 4.25
C PRO A 145 -33.87 17.07 4.74
N VAL A 146 -33.25 16.00 5.24
CA VAL A 146 -31.81 16.02 5.58
C VAL A 146 -30.96 15.97 4.30
N ILE A 147 -31.46 15.32 3.25
CA ILE A 147 -30.75 15.09 1.99
C ILE A 147 -31.46 15.84 0.88
N TYR A 148 -30.70 16.63 0.15
CA TYR A 148 -31.20 17.54 -0.86
C TYR A 148 -30.89 17.06 -2.27
N LEU A 149 -29.68 16.53 -2.48
CA LEU A 149 -29.25 15.96 -3.75
C LEU A 149 -28.55 14.61 -3.50
N LYS A 150 -28.71 13.69 -4.44
CA LYS A 150 -27.88 12.49 -4.57
C LYS A 150 -27.28 12.47 -5.97
N ILE A 151 -25.96 12.46 -6.02
CA ILE A 151 -25.15 12.47 -7.24
C ILE A 151 -24.43 11.12 -7.29
N ALA A 152 -24.66 10.33 -8.32
CA ALA A 152 -24.08 9.00 -8.44
C ALA A 152 -23.34 8.81 -9.78
N TYR A 153 -22.22 8.09 -9.72
CA TYR A 153 -21.48 7.61 -10.87
C TYR A 153 -20.87 6.25 -10.54
N GLU A 154 -21.36 5.20 -11.22
CA GLU A 154 -20.92 3.82 -10.98
C GLU A 154 -20.93 3.45 -9.47
N ASN A 155 -19.75 3.26 -8.86
CA ASN A 155 -19.57 2.93 -7.44
C ASN A 155 -19.53 4.14 -6.50
N TYR A 156 -19.57 5.37 -7.01
CA TYR A 156 -19.50 6.62 -6.25
C TYR A 156 -20.91 7.18 -6.00
N ILE A 157 -21.22 7.46 -4.75
CA ILE A 157 -22.48 8.10 -4.35
C ILE A 157 -22.16 9.27 -3.44
N THR A 158 -22.51 10.48 -3.88
CA THR A 158 -22.33 11.73 -3.13
C THR A 158 -23.68 12.32 -2.76
N PHE A 159 -23.86 12.64 -1.49
CA PHE A 159 -25.04 13.34 -0.98
C PHE A 159 -24.73 14.80 -0.71
N LEU A 160 -25.57 15.72 -1.16
CA LEU A 160 -25.64 17.05 -0.56
C LEU A 160 -26.64 16.99 0.58
N GLU A 161 -26.14 17.09 1.82
CA GLU A 161 -26.96 16.94 3.02
C GLU A 161 -26.69 18.02 4.06
N TYR A 162 -27.72 18.36 4.83
CA TYR A 162 -27.63 19.22 6.00
C TYR A 162 -27.20 18.42 7.22
N THR A 163 -26.30 18.98 8.04
CA THR A 163 -25.86 18.35 9.30
C THR A 163 -26.18 19.24 10.49
N ASN A 164 -27.22 18.92 11.28
CA ASN A 164 -27.65 19.71 12.44
C ASN A 164 -26.52 20.02 13.43
N SER A 165 -25.64 19.06 13.74
CA SER A 165 -24.57 19.26 14.73
C SER A 165 -23.44 20.18 14.25
N LYS A 166 -23.40 20.49 12.96
CA LYS A 166 -22.40 21.36 12.33
C LYS A 166 -23.01 22.60 11.70
N SER A 167 -24.34 22.71 11.69
CA SER A 167 -25.12 23.79 11.10
C SER A 167 -24.65 24.15 9.68
N ASP A 168 -24.49 23.16 8.82
CA ASP A 168 -23.95 23.36 7.48
C ASP A 168 -24.48 22.33 6.46
N PHE A 169 -24.43 22.74 5.19
CA PHE A 169 -24.64 21.87 4.04
C PHE A 169 -23.29 21.34 3.57
N ALA A 170 -23.20 20.03 3.31
CA ALA A 170 -21.96 19.42 2.87
C ALA A 170 -22.19 18.30 1.85
N LEU A 171 -21.24 18.16 0.94
CA LEU A 171 -21.12 16.97 0.12
C LEU A 171 -20.52 15.84 0.95
N LYS A 172 -21.15 14.66 0.93
CA LYS A 172 -20.64 13.43 1.57
C LYS A 172 -20.59 12.29 0.57
N THR A 173 -19.39 11.82 0.29
CA THR A 173 -19.12 10.78 -0.71
C THR A 173 -18.91 9.42 -0.04
N VAL A 174 -19.60 8.41 -0.56
CA VAL A 174 -19.47 6.99 -0.21
C VAL A 174 -19.10 6.20 -1.46
N ILE A 175 -18.16 5.27 -1.31
CA ILE A 175 -17.66 4.42 -2.41
C ILE A 175 -18.01 2.96 -2.12
N ILE A 176 -18.52 2.22 -3.11
CA ILE A 176 -18.89 0.80 -2.98
C ILE A 176 -18.07 -0.08 -3.93
N ASN A 177 -17.15 -0.87 -3.40
CA ASN A 177 -16.32 -1.77 -4.21
C ASN A 177 -16.66 -3.23 -3.92
N PHE A 178 -17.26 -3.91 -4.90
CA PHE A 178 -17.35 -5.37 -4.87
C PHE A 178 -16.01 -5.99 -5.27
N LEU A 179 -15.52 -6.93 -4.44
CA LEU A 179 -14.30 -7.68 -4.72
C LEU A 179 -14.56 -8.89 -5.63
N ILE A 180 -15.79 -9.38 -5.64
CA ILE A 180 -16.27 -10.41 -6.57
C ILE A 180 -17.57 -9.97 -7.24
N PRO A 181 -17.85 -10.41 -8.48
CA PRO A 181 -19.14 -10.17 -9.12
C PRO A 181 -20.30 -10.63 -8.22
N SER A 182 -21.36 -9.85 -8.18
CA SER A 182 -22.54 -10.13 -7.36
C SER A 182 -23.81 -9.73 -8.09
N SER A 183 -24.88 -10.52 -7.90
CA SER A 183 -26.22 -10.14 -8.34
C SER A 183 -26.91 -9.17 -7.38
N LEU A 184 -26.36 -8.96 -6.18
CA LEU A 184 -26.85 -7.94 -5.25
C LEU A 184 -26.55 -6.55 -5.80
N LYS A 185 -27.56 -5.68 -5.75
CA LYS A 185 -27.39 -4.26 -6.03
C LYS A 185 -27.35 -3.50 -4.70
N LEU A 186 -26.31 -2.71 -4.52
CA LEU A 186 -26.17 -1.84 -3.35
C LEU A 186 -26.40 -0.39 -3.76
N ASP A 187 -27.04 0.34 -2.86
CA ASP A 187 -27.32 1.76 -3.02
C ASP A 187 -27.37 2.40 -1.64
N PHE A 188 -27.48 3.72 -1.57
CA PHE A 188 -27.65 4.45 -0.33
C PHE A 188 -28.84 5.41 -0.40
N ILE A 189 -29.58 5.51 0.71
CA ILE A 189 -30.57 6.57 0.93
C ILE A 189 -29.89 7.78 1.59
N SER A 190 -28.95 7.50 2.50
CA SER A 190 -28.08 8.48 3.16
C SER A 190 -26.69 7.88 3.35
N ALA A 191 -25.70 8.69 3.74
CA ALA A 191 -24.35 8.17 4.03
C ALA A 191 -24.32 7.10 5.15
N ASN A 192 -25.40 6.94 5.94
CA ASN A 192 -25.53 5.93 6.99
C ASN A 192 -26.56 4.82 6.68
N GLU A 193 -27.33 4.91 5.60
CA GLU A 193 -28.42 3.95 5.30
C GLU A 193 -28.16 3.22 3.98
N LEU A 194 -27.58 2.02 4.10
CA LEU A 194 -27.30 1.11 3.00
C LEU A 194 -28.58 0.41 2.56
N VAL A 195 -28.88 0.45 1.28
CA VAL A 195 -29.95 -0.31 0.64
C VAL A 195 -29.37 -1.51 -0.07
N ILE A 196 -29.86 -2.69 0.28
CA ILE A 196 -29.54 -3.94 -0.41
C ILE A 196 -30.77 -4.35 -1.23
N ARG A 197 -30.58 -4.61 -2.53
CA ARG A 197 -31.63 -5.06 -3.45
C ARG A 197 -31.26 -6.34 -4.17
N TYR A 198 -32.25 -7.18 -4.37
CA TYR A 198 -32.18 -8.38 -5.21
C TYR A 198 -33.59 -8.69 -5.71
N ASP A 199 -33.77 -8.79 -7.03
CA ASP A 199 -35.08 -8.86 -7.67
C ASP A 199 -36.04 -7.79 -7.10
N ASN A 200 -37.19 -8.20 -6.56
CA ASN A 200 -38.18 -7.32 -5.93
C ASN A 200 -37.93 -7.08 -4.43
N SER A 201 -36.89 -7.68 -3.86
CA SER A 201 -36.60 -7.60 -2.42
C SER A 201 -35.70 -6.39 -2.13
N LYS A 202 -36.05 -5.64 -1.08
CA LYS A 202 -35.30 -4.47 -0.61
C LYS A 202 -35.17 -4.51 0.91
N GLN A 203 -33.96 -4.29 1.40
CA GLN A 203 -33.70 -4.12 2.83
C GLN A 203 -32.78 -2.92 3.07
N ILE A 204 -33.10 -2.14 4.10
CA ILE A 204 -32.31 -0.97 4.52
C ILE A 204 -31.55 -1.34 5.80
N ILE A 205 -30.26 -1.01 5.85
CA ILE A 205 -29.37 -1.29 6.97
C ILE A 205 -28.64 -0.02 7.37
N ARG A 206 -28.72 0.33 8.65
CA ARG A 206 -27.93 1.43 9.21
C ARG A 206 -26.49 0.99 9.42
N LEU A 207 -25.54 1.68 8.79
CA LEU A 207 -24.13 1.36 8.90
C LEU A 207 -23.60 1.51 10.34
N ASN A 208 -24.10 2.48 11.10
CA ASN A 208 -23.78 2.63 12.52
C ASN A 208 -24.23 1.41 13.35
N ASP A 209 -25.42 0.88 13.09
CA ASP A 209 -25.90 -0.33 13.76
C ASP A 209 -25.05 -1.53 13.39
N LEU A 210 -24.74 -1.69 12.09
CA LEU A 210 -23.85 -2.74 11.62
C LEU A 210 -22.43 -2.60 12.20
N LYS A 211 -21.93 -1.38 12.41
CA LYS A 211 -20.62 -1.11 13.01
C LYS A 211 -20.59 -1.45 14.50
N ARG A 212 -21.69 -1.22 15.21
CA ARG A 212 -21.86 -1.54 16.65
C ARG A 212 -22.09 -3.04 16.88
N LEU A 213 -23.03 -3.62 16.14
CA LEU A 213 -23.45 -5.02 16.30
C LEU A 213 -22.52 -6.01 15.60
N LYS A 214 -21.74 -5.55 14.61
CA LYS A 214 -20.83 -6.35 13.77
C LYS A 214 -21.48 -7.41 12.89
N ASP A 215 -22.75 -7.70 13.10
CA ASP A 215 -23.55 -8.69 12.38
C ASP A 215 -25.01 -8.20 12.33
N VAL A 216 -25.56 -8.04 11.12
CA VAL A 216 -26.96 -7.73 10.89
C VAL A 216 -27.57 -8.79 9.99
N LYS A 217 -28.69 -9.36 10.42
CA LYS A 217 -29.43 -10.38 9.68
C LYS A 217 -30.06 -9.79 8.40
N LEU A 218 -29.95 -10.51 7.30
CA LEU A 218 -30.64 -10.19 6.05
C LEU A 218 -31.91 -11.03 5.87
N SER A 219 -32.85 -10.52 5.08
CA SER A 219 -34.03 -11.26 4.67
C SER A 219 -33.65 -12.55 3.94
N LYS A 220 -34.45 -13.60 4.12
CA LYS A 220 -34.24 -14.89 3.44
C LYS A 220 -34.39 -14.78 1.92
N GLU A 221 -35.09 -13.76 1.43
CA GLU A 221 -35.27 -13.53 -0.01
C GLU A 221 -33.96 -13.23 -0.75
N PHE A 222 -32.92 -12.79 -0.04
CA PHE A 222 -31.59 -12.56 -0.63
C PHE A 222 -30.79 -13.86 -0.80
N ARG A 223 -31.20 -15.00 -0.23
CA ARG A 223 -30.45 -16.27 -0.31
C ARG A 223 -30.10 -16.71 -1.74
N PRO A 224 -30.99 -16.61 -2.74
CA PRO A 224 -30.64 -17.00 -4.12
C PRO A 224 -29.48 -16.19 -4.70
N ALA A 225 -29.28 -14.97 -4.22
CA ALA A 225 -28.19 -14.08 -4.61
C ALA A 225 -26.86 -14.39 -3.91
N VAL A 226 -26.89 -15.09 -2.78
CA VAL A 226 -25.74 -15.35 -1.91
C VAL A 226 -25.42 -16.85 -1.90
N LYS A 227 -25.11 -17.39 -3.09
CA LYS A 227 -24.65 -18.79 -3.24
C LYS A 227 -23.29 -19.00 -2.61
N GLU A 228 -22.43 -18.00 -2.73
CA GLU A 228 -21.12 -17.92 -2.09
C GLU A 228 -21.03 -16.64 -1.27
N ALA A 229 -20.02 -16.55 -0.40
CA ALA A 229 -19.80 -15.36 0.40
C ALA A 229 -19.44 -14.17 -0.51
N ILE A 230 -20.14 -13.06 -0.33
CA ILE A 230 -19.90 -11.81 -1.08
C ILE A 230 -19.01 -10.91 -0.25
N TYR A 231 -17.94 -10.43 -0.88
CA TYR A 231 -16.95 -9.53 -0.29
C TYR A 231 -17.06 -8.17 -0.93
N LEU A 232 -17.24 -7.14 -0.09
CA LEU A 232 -17.33 -5.77 -0.55
C LEU A 232 -16.69 -4.80 0.43
N LYS A 233 -16.18 -3.69 -0.09
CA LYS A 233 -15.66 -2.56 0.68
C LYS A 233 -16.60 -1.39 0.52
N ILE A 234 -17.03 -0.80 1.63
CA ILE A 234 -17.69 0.50 1.63
C ILE A 234 -16.67 1.49 2.19
N ASN A 235 -16.25 2.43 1.35
CA ASN A 235 -15.03 3.20 1.52
C ASN A 235 -13.84 2.24 1.72
N ASP A 236 -13.21 2.22 2.90
CA ASP A 236 -12.10 1.30 3.21
C ASP A 236 -12.50 0.14 4.11
N LYS A 237 -13.76 0.06 4.53
CA LYS A 237 -14.19 -0.95 5.51
C LYS A 237 -14.73 -2.18 4.79
N LEU A 238 -14.21 -3.34 5.16
CA LEU A 238 -14.66 -4.63 4.65
C LEU A 238 -15.99 -5.06 5.27
N TYR A 239 -16.84 -5.59 4.41
CA TYR A 239 -18.09 -6.25 4.74
C TYR A 239 -18.15 -7.62 4.07
N VAL A 240 -18.73 -8.59 4.77
CA VAL A 240 -18.95 -9.95 4.26
C VAL A 240 -20.42 -10.27 4.36
N ILE A 241 -21.04 -10.63 3.23
CA ILE A 241 -22.40 -11.15 3.20
C ILE A 241 -22.30 -12.65 2.97
N ASN A 242 -22.74 -13.44 3.95
CA ASN A 242 -22.74 -14.90 3.83
C ASN A 242 -23.86 -15.54 4.65
N GLU A 243 -24.17 -16.78 4.31
CA GLU A 243 -25.02 -17.66 5.10
C GLU A 243 -24.17 -18.58 5.97
N HIS A 244 -24.39 -18.56 7.28
CA HIS A 244 -23.76 -19.46 8.24
C HIS A 244 -24.80 -19.95 9.23
N ASN A 245 -24.86 -21.27 9.48
CA ASN A 245 -25.87 -21.90 10.35
C ASN A 245 -27.32 -21.45 10.03
N LYS A 246 -27.68 -21.43 8.73
CA LYS A 246 -29.00 -20.98 8.22
C LYS A 246 -29.33 -19.50 8.50
N LYS A 247 -28.37 -18.70 8.96
CA LYS A 247 -28.49 -17.25 9.14
C LYS A 247 -27.76 -16.54 8.00
N LEU A 248 -28.52 -15.90 7.11
CA LEU A 248 -27.97 -14.95 6.15
C LEU A 248 -27.76 -13.59 6.84
N SER A 249 -26.57 -13.04 6.73
CA SER A 249 -26.21 -11.78 7.41
C SER A 249 -25.14 -11.01 6.64
N ILE A 250 -25.12 -9.70 6.85
CA ILE A 250 -23.97 -8.84 6.54
C ILE A 250 -23.16 -8.63 7.83
N LYS A 251 -21.85 -8.84 7.75
CA LYS A 251 -20.92 -8.73 8.86
C LYS A 251 -19.85 -7.70 8.59
N THR A 252 -19.34 -7.08 9.65
CA THR A 252 -18.20 -6.17 9.59
C THR A 252 -17.40 -6.18 10.89
N ASP A 253 -16.07 -6.14 10.79
CA ASP A 253 -15.14 -6.02 11.92
C ASP A 253 -13.79 -5.53 11.36
N LYS A 254 -12.72 -5.56 12.16
CA LYS A 254 -11.35 -5.47 11.66
C LYS A 254 -11.12 -6.55 10.59
N GLU A 255 -10.48 -6.21 9.47
CA GLU A 255 -10.24 -7.12 8.34
C GLU A 255 -9.66 -8.47 8.78
N LYS A 256 -8.65 -8.43 9.67
CA LYS A 256 -8.03 -9.65 10.23
C LYS A 256 -9.06 -10.53 10.95
N ALA A 257 -9.96 -9.96 11.76
CA ALA A 257 -10.97 -10.73 12.49
C ALA A 257 -12.04 -11.31 11.55
N LEU A 258 -12.42 -10.57 10.49
CA LEU A 258 -13.40 -11.03 9.50
C LEU A 258 -12.87 -12.17 8.64
N LEU A 259 -11.65 -12.04 8.14
CA LEU A 259 -11.13 -12.93 7.11
C LEU A 259 -10.18 -13.97 7.67
N PHE A 260 -9.31 -13.62 8.60
CA PHE A 260 -8.04 -14.32 8.77
C PHE A 260 -7.92 -14.99 10.14
N LYS A 261 -7.80 -16.33 10.17
CA LYS A 261 -7.49 -17.09 11.40
C LYS A 261 -6.00 -17.09 11.65
N ASN A 262 -5.28 -17.70 10.73
CA ASN A 262 -3.84 -17.79 10.76
C ASN A 262 -3.28 -18.01 9.35
N SER A 263 -1.98 -17.79 9.21
CA SER A 263 -1.24 -18.25 8.05
C SER A 263 0.19 -18.57 8.42
N ASP A 264 0.77 -19.41 7.59
CA ASP A 264 2.19 -19.66 7.55
C ASP A 264 2.69 -19.50 6.13
N VAL A 265 3.81 -18.80 5.96
CA VAL A 265 4.42 -18.62 4.65
C VAL A 265 5.90 -18.95 4.72
N ILE A 266 6.28 -19.90 3.87
CA ILE A 266 7.66 -20.29 3.62
C ILE A 266 8.05 -19.73 2.26
N ALA A 267 9.27 -19.21 2.19
CA ALA A 267 9.84 -18.71 0.95
C ALA A 267 11.10 -19.50 0.60
N LYS A 268 11.21 -19.92 -0.66
CA LYS A 268 12.39 -20.59 -1.20
C LYS A 268 12.82 -19.90 -2.50
N LYS A 269 14.08 -19.49 -2.58
CA LYS A 269 14.66 -18.99 -3.83
C LYS A 269 14.92 -20.17 -4.78
N ASN A 270 14.47 -20.04 -6.03
CA ASN A 270 14.90 -20.85 -7.17
C ASN A 270 15.75 -19.98 -8.13
N GLN A 271 16.03 -20.46 -9.33
CA GLN A 271 16.88 -19.74 -10.29
C GLN A 271 16.26 -18.39 -10.68
N ASP A 272 15.05 -18.42 -11.24
CA ASP A 272 14.38 -17.25 -11.84
C ASP A 272 13.18 -16.74 -11.02
N TYR A 273 12.82 -17.41 -9.93
CA TYR A 273 11.68 -17.05 -9.10
C TYR A 273 11.91 -17.35 -7.61
N ILE A 274 11.09 -16.73 -6.76
CA ILE A 274 10.92 -17.08 -5.35
C ILE A 274 9.61 -17.84 -5.23
N GLU A 275 9.67 -19.11 -4.82
CA GLU A 275 8.50 -19.89 -4.45
C GLU A 275 8.04 -19.42 -3.07
N LEU A 276 6.79 -18.95 -3.00
CA LEU A 276 6.05 -18.79 -1.75
C LEU A 276 5.09 -19.97 -1.62
N LYS A 277 5.09 -20.62 -0.47
CA LYS A 277 4.12 -21.67 -0.15
C LYS A 277 3.80 -21.70 1.33
N GLY A 278 2.66 -22.26 1.66
CA GLY A 278 2.27 -22.48 3.04
C GLY A 278 0.78 -22.67 3.15
N GLU A 279 0.21 -22.21 4.26
CA GLU A 279 -1.21 -22.38 4.56
C GLU A 279 -1.84 -21.05 4.95
N ILE A 280 -3.06 -20.80 4.51
CA ILE A 280 -3.87 -19.68 4.99
C ILE A 280 -5.22 -20.21 5.41
N HIS A 281 -5.56 -20.03 6.68
CA HIS A 281 -6.84 -20.41 7.24
C HIS A 281 -7.73 -19.17 7.33
N TYR A 282 -8.84 -19.19 6.59
CA TYR A 282 -9.85 -18.14 6.63
C TYR A 282 -10.97 -18.46 7.62
N ASN A 283 -11.62 -17.40 8.11
CA ASN A 283 -12.89 -17.45 8.85
C ASN A 283 -14.12 -17.59 7.94
N THR A 284 -13.90 -17.58 6.63
CA THR A 284 -14.93 -17.55 5.60
C THR A 284 -14.45 -18.28 4.35
N THR A 285 -15.38 -18.72 3.50
CA THR A 285 -15.06 -19.38 2.24
C THR A 285 -14.59 -18.36 1.23
N ILE A 286 -13.27 -18.26 1.04
CA ILE A 286 -12.63 -17.33 0.10
C ILE A 286 -11.37 -17.97 -0.49
N ARG A 287 -11.10 -17.70 -1.76
CA ARG A 287 -9.88 -18.15 -2.44
C ARG A 287 -9.32 -17.00 -3.30
N PRO A 288 -8.45 -16.15 -2.73
CA PRO A 288 -7.67 -15.17 -3.48
C PRO A 288 -6.90 -15.82 -4.63
N ASP A 289 -6.87 -15.21 -5.80
CA ASP A 289 -6.31 -15.79 -7.03
C ASP A 289 -4.96 -15.18 -7.43
N ALA A 290 -4.54 -14.10 -6.76
CA ALA A 290 -3.35 -13.35 -7.11
C ALA A 290 -2.62 -12.78 -5.89
N LEU A 291 -1.34 -12.46 -6.11
CA LEU A 291 -0.53 -11.61 -5.26
C LEU A 291 -0.28 -10.28 -5.98
N VAL A 292 -0.44 -9.18 -5.25
CA VAL A 292 -0.21 -7.82 -5.75
C VAL A 292 0.59 -7.01 -4.73
N THR A 293 1.21 -5.89 -5.14
CA THR A 293 1.78 -4.92 -4.20
C THR A 293 0.69 -4.04 -3.59
N LYS A 294 1.06 -3.17 -2.63
CA LYS A 294 0.13 -2.21 -2.04
C LYS A 294 -0.44 -1.25 -3.11
N GLU A 295 0.37 -0.95 -4.11
CA GLU A 295 0.13 -0.05 -5.24
C GLU A 295 -0.64 -0.73 -6.39
N GLY A 296 -0.95 -2.02 -6.29
CA GLY A 296 -1.73 -2.75 -7.31
C GLY A 296 -0.90 -3.45 -8.38
N VAL A 297 0.43 -3.39 -8.30
CA VAL A 297 1.32 -4.10 -9.25
C VAL A 297 1.13 -5.60 -9.07
N PHE A 298 0.77 -6.32 -10.15
CA PHE A 298 0.62 -7.77 -10.08
C PHE A 298 1.96 -8.46 -9.96
N LEU A 299 2.01 -9.43 -9.05
CA LEU A 299 3.20 -10.20 -8.78
C LEU A 299 3.11 -11.61 -9.40
N THR A 300 2.02 -12.33 -9.14
CA THR A 300 1.81 -13.70 -9.62
C THR A 300 0.40 -14.18 -9.32
N LYS A 301 -0.06 -15.19 -10.05
CA LYS A 301 -1.23 -16.00 -9.66
C LYS A 301 -0.93 -16.82 -8.41
N LEU A 302 -1.98 -17.12 -7.66
CA LEU A 302 -1.96 -17.91 -6.44
C LEU A 302 -2.76 -19.19 -6.65
N TYR A 303 -2.16 -20.33 -6.35
CA TYR A 303 -2.73 -21.65 -6.57
C TYR A 303 -3.08 -22.29 -5.23
N TRP A 304 -4.23 -22.97 -5.14
CA TRP A 304 -4.75 -23.56 -3.91
C TRP A 304 -4.86 -25.07 -3.98
N SER A 305 -4.56 -25.73 -2.85
CA SER A 305 -4.91 -27.12 -2.57
C SER A 305 -5.44 -27.18 -1.13
N GLY A 306 -6.76 -27.16 -0.97
CA GLY A 306 -7.38 -26.99 0.35
C GLY A 306 -7.07 -25.61 0.95
N THR A 307 -6.44 -25.59 2.12
CA THR A 307 -5.94 -24.36 2.79
C THR A 307 -4.49 -24.05 2.43
N SER A 308 -3.81 -24.97 1.73
CA SER A 308 -2.46 -24.77 1.26
C SER A 308 -2.45 -23.93 -0.01
N PHE A 309 -1.44 -23.07 -0.12
CA PHE A 309 -1.24 -22.25 -1.31
C PHE A 309 0.20 -22.31 -1.82
N SER A 310 0.36 -22.00 -3.10
CA SER A 310 1.66 -21.76 -3.73
C SER A 310 1.60 -20.59 -4.72
N ALA A 311 2.73 -19.90 -4.87
CA ALA A 311 2.87 -18.75 -5.76
C ALA A 311 4.35 -18.58 -6.15
N ASN A 312 4.62 -18.22 -7.41
CA ASN A 312 5.97 -18.08 -7.94
C ASN A 312 6.26 -16.62 -8.32
N LEU A 313 6.98 -15.91 -7.46
CA LEU A 313 7.38 -14.52 -7.69
C LEU A 313 8.59 -14.47 -8.63
N ARG A 314 8.37 -14.06 -9.88
CA ARG A 314 9.45 -13.88 -10.86
C ARG A 314 10.46 -12.82 -10.44
N ILE A 315 11.74 -13.16 -10.39
CA ILE A 315 12.81 -12.28 -9.90
C ILE A 315 12.99 -11.05 -10.81
N ASP A 316 12.90 -11.21 -12.12
CA ASP A 316 13.05 -10.12 -13.08
C ASP A 316 11.96 -9.05 -12.94
N MET A 317 10.75 -9.46 -12.56
CA MET A 317 9.69 -8.52 -12.22
C MET A 317 9.97 -7.81 -10.89
N LEU A 318 10.51 -8.50 -9.88
CA LEU A 318 10.86 -7.87 -8.59
C LEU A 318 11.94 -6.79 -8.73
N GLN A 319 12.83 -6.91 -9.71
CA GLN A 319 13.87 -5.91 -10.01
C GLN A 319 13.29 -4.61 -10.58
N ARG A 320 12.11 -4.67 -11.21
CA ARG A 320 11.40 -3.52 -11.81
C ARG A 320 10.51 -2.77 -10.83
N LEU A 321 10.37 -3.26 -9.59
CA LEU A 321 9.60 -2.56 -8.56
C LEU A 321 10.33 -1.26 -8.17
N GLU A 322 9.69 -0.12 -8.44
CA GLU A 322 10.26 1.21 -8.16
C GLU A 322 10.39 1.48 -6.66
N ASN A 323 9.39 1.05 -5.90
CA ASN A 323 9.38 1.24 -4.46
C ASN A 323 10.38 0.29 -3.79
N ILE A 324 11.08 0.82 -2.78
CA ILE A 324 12.02 0.02 -1.98
C ILE A 324 11.26 -0.90 -1.00
N HIS A 325 10.00 -0.62 -0.70
CA HIS A 325 9.19 -1.40 0.25
C HIS A 325 7.84 -1.74 -0.35
N ASN A 326 7.70 -2.98 -0.83
CA ASN A 326 6.49 -3.48 -1.46
C ASN A 326 5.84 -4.52 -0.55
N THR A 327 4.84 -4.14 0.24
CA THR A 327 4.05 -5.12 0.99
C THR A 327 3.25 -5.97 0.01
N ILE A 328 3.30 -7.30 0.19
CA ILE A 328 2.57 -8.25 -0.62
C ILE A 328 1.15 -8.35 -0.07
N PHE A 329 0.16 -8.23 -0.95
CA PHE A 329 -1.25 -8.45 -0.66
C PHE A 329 -1.77 -9.66 -1.44
N VAL A 330 -2.70 -10.40 -0.83
CA VAL A 330 -3.55 -11.31 -1.57
C VAL A 330 -4.67 -10.51 -2.24
N ALA A 331 -5.06 -10.92 -3.43
CA ALA A 331 -6.07 -10.25 -4.26
C ALA A 331 -7.05 -11.26 -4.86
N ILE A 332 -8.23 -10.76 -5.24
CA ILE A 332 -9.24 -11.50 -6.01
C ILE A 332 -9.55 -10.68 -7.25
N ASN A 333 -9.42 -11.27 -8.44
CA ASN A 333 -9.55 -10.54 -9.71
C ASN A 333 -8.67 -9.28 -9.72
N ASN A 334 -7.43 -9.40 -9.23
CA ASN A 334 -6.47 -8.30 -9.03
C ASN A 334 -6.90 -7.17 -8.06
N LYS A 335 -8.11 -7.23 -7.49
CA LYS A 335 -8.54 -6.30 -6.44
C LYS A 335 -7.97 -6.67 -5.09
N LYS A 336 -7.38 -5.70 -4.42
CA LYS A 336 -6.64 -5.92 -3.18
C LYS A 336 -7.58 -6.33 -2.05
N LEU A 337 -7.35 -7.53 -1.49
CA LEU A 337 -8.12 -8.03 -0.36
C LEU A 337 -7.46 -7.62 0.97
N HIS A 338 -6.35 -8.27 1.34
CA HIS A 338 -5.61 -8.00 2.58
C HIS A 338 -4.11 -8.35 2.44
N PRO A 339 -3.22 -7.86 3.32
CA PRO A 339 -1.80 -8.19 3.25
C PRO A 339 -1.56 -9.70 3.43
N LEU A 340 -0.56 -10.27 2.75
CA LEU A 340 -0.09 -11.62 3.01
C LEU A 340 0.62 -11.63 4.38
N HIS A 341 -0.15 -11.93 5.41
CA HIS A 341 0.31 -11.94 6.80
C HIS A 341 1.10 -13.22 7.08
N GLN A 342 1.93 -13.18 8.12
CA GLN A 342 2.49 -14.35 8.79
C GLN A 342 1.96 -14.35 10.23
N SER A 343 1.29 -15.43 10.63
CA SER A 343 0.95 -15.58 12.04
C SER A 343 2.20 -15.77 12.90
N PRO A 344 2.25 -15.13 14.09
CA PRO A 344 3.32 -15.38 15.06
C PRO A 344 3.42 -16.87 15.36
N LYS A 345 4.59 -17.46 15.10
CA LYS A 345 4.90 -18.83 15.52
C LYS A 345 5.74 -18.80 16.78
N PHE A 346 5.50 -19.74 17.67
CA PHE A 346 6.32 -19.91 18.87
C PHE A 346 7.80 -20.08 18.45
N LYS A 347 8.68 -19.22 18.98
CA LYS A 347 10.13 -19.16 18.71
C LYS A 347 10.57 -18.68 17.30
N ASP A 348 9.67 -18.33 16.39
CA ASP A 348 10.07 -17.75 15.10
C ASP A 348 10.18 -16.23 15.20
N LYS A 349 11.40 -15.74 15.47
CA LYS A 349 11.73 -14.31 15.51
C LYS A 349 12.28 -13.78 14.19
N LYS A 350 12.32 -14.60 13.12
CA LYS A 350 12.94 -14.17 11.87
C LYS A 350 12.13 -13.06 11.22
N HIS A 351 12.75 -11.93 11.00
CA HIS A 351 12.17 -10.85 10.21
C HIS A 351 12.56 -10.98 8.75
N VAL A 352 13.79 -11.43 8.44
CA VAL A 352 14.25 -11.63 7.06
C VAL A 352 14.11 -13.09 6.66
N LEU A 353 13.25 -13.34 5.66
CA LEU A 353 12.97 -14.69 5.16
C LEU A 353 13.99 -15.11 4.10
N LEU A 354 14.27 -14.21 3.14
CA LEU A 354 15.26 -14.40 2.09
C LEU A 354 15.93 -13.07 1.78
N SER A 355 17.19 -13.13 1.37
CA SER A 355 17.91 -12.00 0.79
C SER A 355 18.92 -12.51 -0.22
N PHE A 356 19.17 -11.82 -1.32
CA PHE A 356 20.20 -12.19 -2.28
C PHE A 356 20.46 -11.06 -3.27
N ASN A 357 21.63 -11.09 -3.90
CA ASN A 357 21.97 -10.20 -4.99
C ASN A 357 21.69 -10.85 -6.35
N VAL A 358 21.24 -10.05 -7.32
CA VAL A 358 20.98 -10.44 -8.71
C VAL A 358 20.98 -9.20 -9.61
N ASN A 359 21.76 -9.20 -10.68
CA ASN A 359 21.91 -8.10 -11.67
C ASN A 359 22.02 -6.69 -11.04
N GLN A 360 22.93 -6.49 -10.07
CA GLN A 360 23.10 -5.21 -9.35
C GLN A 360 21.95 -4.80 -8.42
N HIS A 361 20.96 -5.68 -8.20
CA HIS A 361 19.91 -5.51 -7.22
C HIS A 361 20.11 -6.44 -6.02
N ALA A 362 19.76 -5.97 -4.83
CA ALA A 362 19.56 -6.77 -3.64
C ALA A 362 18.05 -6.97 -3.40
N ILE A 363 17.57 -8.20 -3.59
CA ILE A 363 16.18 -8.59 -3.34
C ILE A 363 16.08 -9.13 -1.91
N ILE A 364 15.18 -8.56 -1.12
CA ILE A 364 14.95 -8.96 0.27
C ILE A 364 13.47 -9.28 0.47
N LEU A 365 13.15 -10.52 0.84
CA LEU A 365 11.83 -10.88 1.34
C LEU A 365 11.85 -10.88 2.87
N ARG A 366 11.00 -10.05 3.48
CA ARG A 366 10.95 -9.87 4.94
C ARG A 366 9.53 -9.73 5.46
N ARG A 367 9.39 -9.81 6.78
CA ARG A 367 8.19 -9.45 7.54
C ARG A 367 8.34 -8.01 8.02
N ASN A 368 7.33 -7.18 7.78
CA ASN A 368 7.27 -5.83 8.33
C ASN A 368 6.85 -5.84 9.82
N ALA A 369 6.74 -4.67 10.46
CA ALA A 369 6.36 -4.57 11.88
C ALA A 369 4.99 -5.18 12.20
N SER A 370 4.09 -5.28 11.22
CA SER A 370 2.79 -5.92 11.35
C SER A 370 2.82 -7.40 10.93
N ASN A 371 4.00 -8.01 10.79
CA ASN A 371 4.22 -9.37 10.29
C ASN A 371 3.65 -9.65 8.89
N ASN A 372 3.48 -8.62 8.06
CA ASN A 372 3.10 -8.81 6.66
C ASN A 372 4.35 -9.01 5.81
N LEU A 373 4.28 -9.93 4.85
CA LEU A 373 5.36 -10.16 3.91
C LEU A 373 5.56 -8.91 3.04
N SER A 374 6.81 -8.54 2.82
CA SER A 374 7.20 -7.38 2.02
C SER A 374 8.49 -7.68 1.27
N ILE A 375 8.56 -7.17 0.04
CA ILE A 375 9.72 -7.27 -0.84
C ILE A 375 10.45 -5.94 -0.82
N GLY A 376 11.77 -6.00 -0.57
CA GLY A 376 12.69 -4.90 -0.78
C GLY A 376 13.48 -5.09 -2.06
N ASN A 377 13.50 -4.05 -2.89
CA ASN A 377 14.38 -3.91 -4.03
C ASN A 377 15.36 -2.77 -3.73
N LEU A 378 16.65 -3.08 -3.65
CA LEU A 378 17.72 -2.14 -3.30
C LEU A 378 18.87 -2.30 -4.29
N PRO A 379 19.79 -1.32 -4.37
CA PRO A 379 21.09 -1.56 -4.97
C PRO A 379 21.82 -2.73 -4.29
N GLU A 380 22.64 -3.43 -5.06
CA GLU A 380 23.42 -4.57 -4.58
C GLU A 380 24.24 -4.24 -3.32
N LEU A 381 24.20 -5.13 -2.32
CA LEU A 381 25.04 -5.01 -1.12
C LEU A 381 25.84 -6.28 -0.87
N LYS A 382 27.15 -6.13 -0.60
CA LYS A 382 28.08 -7.25 -0.36
C LYS A 382 27.61 -8.21 0.75
N ILE A 383 26.88 -7.70 1.75
CA ILE A 383 26.36 -8.51 2.87
C ILE A 383 25.39 -9.63 2.44
N TYR A 384 24.79 -9.52 1.25
CA TYR A 384 23.87 -10.53 0.74
C TYR A 384 24.52 -11.58 -0.15
N ASN A 385 25.81 -11.44 -0.45
CA ASN A 385 26.59 -12.48 -1.13
C ASN A 385 26.78 -13.68 -0.20
N THR A 386 26.75 -14.89 -0.76
CA THR A 386 26.87 -16.15 -0.01
C THR A 386 28.12 -16.20 0.87
N SER A 387 29.27 -15.73 0.35
CA SER A 387 30.53 -15.67 1.09
C SER A 387 30.47 -14.74 2.31
N HIS A 388 29.81 -13.59 2.19
CA HIS A 388 29.64 -12.64 3.30
C HIS A 388 28.61 -13.13 4.32
N LYS A 389 27.51 -13.74 3.87
CA LYS A 389 26.55 -14.41 4.77
C LYS A 389 27.23 -15.48 5.62
N LEU A 390 28.12 -16.26 5.01
CA LEU A 390 28.90 -17.26 5.72
C LEU A 390 29.86 -16.61 6.73
N LYS A 391 30.57 -15.54 6.33
CA LYS A 391 31.43 -14.75 7.25
C LYS A 391 30.63 -14.21 8.45
N ILE A 392 29.45 -13.64 8.22
CA ILE A 392 28.56 -13.10 9.27
C ILE A 392 28.16 -14.22 10.24
N LYS A 393 27.70 -15.37 9.72
CA LYS A 393 27.28 -16.51 10.55
C LYS A 393 28.43 -17.05 11.42
N PHE A 394 29.63 -17.19 10.86
CA PHE A 394 30.79 -17.62 11.63
C PHE A 394 31.23 -16.57 12.64
N ALA A 395 31.23 -15.30 12.25
CA ALA A 395 31.57 -14.18 13.12
C ALA A 395 30.64 -14.12 14.35
N GLU A 396 29.33 -14.30 14.15
CA GLU A 396 28.35 -14.36 15.24
C GLU A 396 28.64 -15.52 16.20
N LYS A 397 28.88 -16.72 15.67
CA LYS A 397 29.18 -17.92 16.49
C LYS A 397 30.47 -17.73 17.31
N ILE A 398 31.52 -17.20 16.68
CA ILE A 398 32.80 -16.94 17.33
C ILE A 398 32.67 -15.81 18.35
N ALA A 399 31.87 -14.78 18.06
CA ALA A 399 31.62 -13.67 18.98
C ALA A 399 30.98 -14.13 20.29
N LYS A 400 30.00 -15.04 20.22
CA LYS A 400 29.37 -15.65 21.40
C LYS A 400 30.40 -16.35 22.29
N LEU A 401 31.31 -17.13 21.70
CA LEU A 401 32.39 -17.79 22.42
C LEU A 401 33.40 -16.78 23.00
N TYR A 402 33.78 -15.77 22.21
CA TYR A 402 34.72 -14.74 22.64
C TYR A 402 34.19 -13.95 23.83
N LYS A 403 32.93 -13.49 23.80
CA LYS A 403 32.30 -12.78 24.91
C LYS A 403 32.15 -13.64 26.16
N ALA A 404 31.95 -14.95 26.01
CA ALA A 404 31.89 -15.87 27.15
C ALA A 404 33.25 -16.00 27.86
N LEU A 405 34.35 -16.02 27.10
CA LEU A 405 35.71 -16.21 27.63
C LEU A 405 36.37 -14.89 28.08
N ASN A 406 36.10 -13.76 27.41
CA ASN A 406 36.80 -12.50 27.60
C ASN A 406 35.90 -11.37 28.12
N LYS A 407 35.23 -11.60 29.26
CA LYS A 407 34.31 -10.61 29.87
C LYS A 407 34.99 -9.33 30.41
N LYS A 408 36.32 -9.30 30.53
CA LYS A 408 37.05 -8.23 31.23
C LYS A 408 37.51 -7.07 30.34
N HIS A 409 37.54 -7.23 29.00
CA HIS A 409 38.09 -6.22 28.10
C HIS A 409 37.03 -5.65 27.16
N ASN A 410 36.80 -4.34 27.26
CA ASN A 410 35.87 -3.63 26.37
C ASN A 410 36.40 -3.58 24.94
N VAL A 411 35.53 -3.83 23.96
CA VAL A 411 35.81 -3.67 22.54
C VAL A 411 35.10 -2.44 21.99
N ASN A 412 35.89 -1.44 21.58
CA ASN A 412 35.42 -0.17 21.05
C ASN A 412 35.65 -0.13 19.55
N VAL A 413 34.57 0.09 18.79
CA VAL A 413 34.60 0.11 17.34
C VAL A 413 34.29 1.52 16.83
N TYR A 414 35.27 2.09 16.15
CA TYR A 414 35.22 3.43 15.60
C TYR A 414 34.97 3.36 14.09
N PHE A 415 34.16 4.28 13.57
CA PHE A 415 33.88 4.40 12.14
C PHE A 415 33.37 5.82 11.85
N GLU A 416 33.26 6.16 10.57
CA GLU A 416 32.54 7.36 10.09
C GLU A 416 31.42 6.93 9.14
N LYS A 417 30.71 7.88 8.53
CA LYS A 417 29.62 7.60 7.59
C LYS A 417 29.96 6.51 6.57
N GLU A 418 29.19 5.43 6.66
CA GLU A 418 29.32 4.22 5.84
C GLU A 418 30.71 3.58 5.87
N ALA A 419 31.51 3.85 6.91
CA ALA A 419 32.93 3.52 6.98
C ALA A 419 33.72 3.90 5.71
N SER A 420 33.27 4.93 4.98
CA SER A 420 33.78 5.30 3.65
C SER A 420 34.98 6.25 3.72
N LYS A 421 35.12 6.97 4.83
CA LYS A 421 36.15 8.01 5.06
C LYS A 421 36.65 7.97 6.49
N ALA A 422 37.78 8.63 6.73
CA ALA A 422 38.32 8.87 8.06
C ALA A 422 38.81 10.33 8.14
N VAL A 423 37.88 11.26 8.29
CA VAL A 423 38.16 12.71 8.25
C VAL A 423 37.44 13.51 9.34
N GLU A 424 36.59 12.88 10.14
CA GLU A 424 35.73 13.58 11.10
C GLU A 424 36.10 13.23 12.55
N SER A 425 35.16 13.45 13.46
CA SER A 425 35.35 13.31 14.91
C SER A 425 35.66 11.87 15.32
N GLY A 426 35.10 10.86 14.65
CA GLY A 426 35.37 9.44 14.93
C GLY A 426 36.86 9.10 14.78
N LYS A 427 37.52 9.62 13.74
CA LYS A 427 38.98 9.48 13.57
C LYS A 427 39.74 10.18 14.69
N CYS A 428 39.41 11.44 14.99
CA CYS A 428 40.13 12.21 16.01
C CYS A 428 40.08 11.54 17.39
N VAL A 429 38.92 11.05 17.80
CA VAL A 429 38.73 10.34 19.06
C VAL A 429 39.51 9.01 19.04
N PHE A 430 39.41 8.23 17.96
CA PHE A 430 40.18 6.99 17.81
C PHE A 430 41.68 7.25 17.98
N GLU A 431 42.24 8.23 17.27
CA GLU A 431 43.67 8.56 17.33
C GLU A 431 44.11 9.03 18.72
N ALA A 432 43.26 9.79 19.42
CA ALA A 432 43.54 10.23 20.78
C ALA A 432 43.59 9.05 21.78
N VAL A 433 42.63 8.12 21.67
CA VAL A 433 42.53 6.96 22.56
C VAL A 433 43.64 5.95 22.31
N VAL A 434 43.98 5.64 21.06
CA VAL A 434 45.01 4.62 20.76
C VAL A 434 46.44 5.04 21.08
N LYS A 435 46.68 6.34 21.31
CA LYS A 435 47.95 6.87 21.81
C LYS A 435 48.12 6.66 23.31
N GLN A 436 47.03 6.44 24.04
CA GLN A 436 47.04 6.19 25.48
C GLN A 436 47.09 4.68 25.76
N LYS A 437 47.61 4.29 26.93
CA LYS A 437 47.67 2.88 27.36
C LYS A 437 46.39 2.50 28.09
N PHE A 438 45.33 2.21 27.33
CA PHE A 438 44.11 1.61 27.85
C PHE A 438 44.09 0.10 27.65
N ASP A 439 43.46 -0.61 28.58
CA ASP A 439 43.24 -2.06 28.53
C ASP A 439 42.07 -2.48 27.60
N SER A 440 41.51 -1.52 26.86
CA SER A 440 40.43 -1.73 25.90
C SER A 440 40.95 -2.01 24.50
N LYS A 441 40.20 -2.82 23.74
CA LYS A 441 40.50 -3.13 22.35
C LYS A 441 39.83 -2.11 21.43
N ASN A 442 40.62 -1.24 20.83
CA ASN A 442 40.15 -0.13 20.00
C ASN A 442 40.45 -0.41 18.52
N VAL A 443 39.42 -0.47 17.68
CA VAL A 443 39.56 -0.72 16.23
C VAL A 443 38.78 0.29 15.40
N PHE A 444 39.32 0.68 14.26
CA PHE A 444 38.69 1.59 13.32
C PHE A 444 38.29 0.83 12.04
N ILE A 445 37.01 0.85 11.67
CA ILE A 445 36.51 0.24 10.44
C ILE A 445 36.61 1.25 9.30
N LEU A 446 37.25 0.86 8.21
CA LEU A 446 37.41 1.70 7.02
C LEU A 446 37.36 0.87 5.75
N ASP A 447 36.68 1.39 4.74
CA ASP A 447 36.64 0.80 3.41
C ASP A 447 38.02 0.87 2.75
N LYS A 448 38.45 -0.22 2.10
CA LYS A 448 39.74 -0.30 1.41
C LYS A 448 39.86 0.71 0.26
N THR A 449 38.73 1.14 -0.30
CA THR A 449 38.65 2.14 -1.37
C THR A 449 38.75 3.57 -0.85
N SER A 450 38.72 3.78 0.48
CA SER A 450 38.84 5.10 1.07
C SER A 450 40.21 5.72 0.77
N LYS A 451 40.23 7.01 0.43
CA LYS A 451 41.49 7.77 0.19
C LYS A 451 42.42 7.70 1.39
N GLN A 452 41.88 7.61 2.61
CA GLN A 452 42.66 7.57 3.85
C GLN A 452 43.10 6.17 4.27
N TYR A 453 42.66 5.10 3.57
CA TYR A 453 42.90 3.73 4.01
C TYR A 453 44.38 3.40 4.12
N ALA A 454 45.17 3.69 3.08
CA ALA A 454 46.60 3.39 3.06
C ALA A 454 47.36 4.12 4.17
N GLU A 455 47.07 5.41 4.37
CA GLU A 455 47.68 6.23 5.43
C GLU A 455 47.34 5.68 6.82
N MET A 456 46.05 5.47 7.10
CA MET A 456 45.56 4.94 8.37
C MET A 456 46.15 3.56 8.65
N LYS A 457 46.21 2.70 7.62
CA LYS A 457 46.75 1.34 7.74
C LYS A 457 48.24 1.34 8.04
N ARG A 458 49.01 2.24 7.42
CA ARG A 458 50.44 2.44 7.69
C ARG A 458 50.67 2.94 9.13
N LYS A 459 49.88 3.90 9.59
CA LYS A 459 50.05 4.54 10.91
C LYS A 459 49.60 3.64 12.07
N TRP A 460 48.48 2.93 11.92
CA TRP A 460 47.81 2.22 13.01
C TRP A 460 47.71 0.70 12.82
N GLY A 461 48.17 0.17 11.68
CA GLY A 461 48.38 -1.26 11.44
C GLY A 461 47.13 -2.11 11.65
N ASN A 462 47.23 -3.07 12.58
CA ASN A 462 46.17 -4.04 12.87
C ASN A 462 44.94 -3.45 13.54
N LYS A 463 45.00 -2.20 14.02
CA LYS A 463 43.86 -1.48 14.57
C LYS A 463 42.90 -0.98 13.48
N ILE A 464 43.35 -0.91 12.21
CA ILE A 464 42.50 -0.60 11.06
C ILE A 464 41.95 -1.89 10.45
N VAL A 465 40.63 -2.00 10.43
CA VAL A 465 39.89 -3.17 9.96
C VAL A 465 39.17 -2.82 8.67
N GLU A 466 39.37 -3.63 7.64
CA GLU A 466 38.72 -3.43 6.34
C GLU A 466 37.21 -3.70 6.43
N ARG A 467 36.41 -2.75 5.94
CA ARG A 467 34.94 -2.91 5.80
C ARG A 467 34.61 -4.18 5.00
N PHE A 468 33.60 -4.91 5.44
CA PHE A 468 33.17 -6.21 4.90
C PHE A 468 34.19 -7.38 4.99
N SER A 469 35.31 -7.20 5.68
CA SER A 469 36.17 -8.32 6.06
C SER A 469 35.52 -9.20 7.14
N PHE A 470 36.01 -10.43 7.33
CA PHE A 470 35.57 -11.27 8.44
C PHE A 470 35.80 -10.58 9.80
N LYS A 471 36.95 -9.92 9.98
CA LYS A 471 37.27 -9.15 11.18
C LYS A 471 36.25 -8.04 11.43
N ASN A 472 35.79 -7.34 10.39
CA ASN A 472 34.75 -6.32 10.54
C ASN A 472 33.48 -6.92 11.16
N TYR A 473 32.95 -7.99 10.57
CA TYR A 473 31.74 -8.63 11.11
C TYR A 473 31.95 -9.16 12.53
N LEU A 474 33.11 -9.76 12.82
CA LEU A 474 33.43 -10.22 14.17
C LEU A 474 33.42 -9.06 15.17
N TYR A 475 34.10 -7.96 14.85
CA TYR A 475 34.15 -6.77 15.71
C TYR A 475 32.78 -6.14 15.91
N VAL A 476 31.90 -6.12 14.91
CA VAL A 476 30.50 -5.68 15.08
C VAL A 476 29.79 -6.53 16.14
N PHE A 477 29.91 -7.85 16.09
CA PHE A 477 29.26 -8.73 17.07
C PHE A 477 29.89 -8.66 18.47
N ILE A 478 31.21 -8.51 18.58
CA ILE A 478 31.88 -8.44 19.89
C ILE A 478 31.91 -7.02 20.47
N ALA A 479 31.59 -5.99 19.70
CA ALA A 479 31.62 -4.60 20.16
C ALA A 479 30.79 -4.40 21.44
N ASP A 480 31.31 -3.58 22.33
CA ASP A 480 30.60 -3.05 23.49
C ASP A 480 30.20 -1.60 23.24
N HIS A 481 31.01 -0.86 22.47
CA HIS A 481 30.71 0.52 22.06
C HIS A 481 30.93 0.74 20.56
N PHE A 482 29.98 1.44 19.95
CA PHE A 482 30.09 2.00 18.61
C PHE A 482 30.33 3.51 18.75
N ILE A 483 31.43 4.02 18.18
CA ILE A 483 31.84 5.42 18.34
C ILE A 483 32.00 6.04 16.96
N SER A 484 31.16 7.02 16.64
CA SER A 484 31.07 7.65 15.32
C SER A 484 30.34 8.99 15.42
N SER A 485 30.49 9.83 14.40
CA SER A 485 29.59 10.98 14.16
C SER A 485 28.20 10.54 13.65
N GLU A 486 28.04 9.26 13.31
CA GLU A 486 26.87 8.72 12.60
C GLU A 486 26.23 7.53 13.35
N LEU A 487 25.05 7.10 12.89
CA LEU A 487 24.31 5.98 13.48
C LEU A 487 25.07 4.64 13.34
N SER A 488 24.91 3.75 14.32
CA SER A 488 25.64 2.46 14.42
C SER A 488 25.52 1.58 13.17
N ASN A 489 24.37 1.56 12.50
CA ASN A 489 24.17 0.82 11.25
C ASN A 489 25.15 1.24 10.13
N HIS A 490 25.60 2.51 10.11
CA HIS A 490 26.55 3.00 9.10
C HIS A 490 27.90 2.28 9.12
N ILE A 491 28.25 1.54 10.18
CA ILE A 491 29.47 0.72 10.17
C ILE A 491 29.50 -0.34 9.06
N ILE A 492 28.31 -0.81 8.66
CA ILE A 492 28.14 -1.79 7.58
C ILE A 492 27.37 -1.14 6.43
N ASN A 493 26.16 -0.63 6.68
CA ASN A 493 25.33 0.06 5.71
C ASN A 493 24.13 0.73 6.41
N THR A 494 23.61 1.83 5.86
CA THR A 494 22.38 2.48 6.34
C THR A 494 21.18 1.53 6.42
N ARG A 495 21.08 0.55 5.52
CA ARG A 495 19.95 -0.40 5.46
C ARG A 495 20.46 -1.84 5.52
N ILE A 496 20.39 -2.43 6.71
CA ILE A 496 20.80 -3.82 6.95
C ILE A 496 19.55 -4.68 7.13
N PHE A 497 19.35 -5.62 6.21
CA PHE A 497 18.31 -6.65 6.33
C PHE A 497 18.96 -8.00 6.66
N ASN A 498 19.47 -8.10 7.88
CA ASN A 498 20.04 -9.32 8.43
C ASN A 498 19.71 -9.36 9.93
N ASP A 499 18.91 -10.35 10.35
CA ASP A 499 18.41 -10.43 11.73
C ASP A 499 19.54 -10.47 12.76
N ALA A 500 20.61 -11.23 12.51
CA ALA A 500 21.74 -11.32 13.44
C ALA A 500 22.46 -9.98 13.61
N LEU A 501 22.69 -9.24 12.53
CA LEU A 501 23.32 -7.93 12.60
C LEU A 501 22.40 -6.88 13.23
N ASN A 502 21.08 -6.98 13.05
CA ASN A 502 20.11 -6.02 13.60
C ASN A 502 19.82 -6.24 15.09
N GLU A 503 20.03 -7.45 15.61
CA GLU A 503 19.94 -7.71 17.05
C GLU A 503 21.11 -7.09 17.85
N LYS A 504 22.19 -6.68 17.17
CA LYS A 504 23.42 -6.18 17.79
C LYS A 504 23.49 -4.66 17.79
#